data_AF-A0A3D1PUX5-F1
#
_entry.id   AF-A0A3D1PUX5-F1
#
_cell.length_a   1.000
_cell.length_b   1.000
_cell.length_c   1.000
_cell.angle_alpha   90.00
_cell.angle_beta   90.00
_cell.angle_gamma   90.00
#
_symmetry.space_group_name_H-M   'P 1'
#
loop_
_entity.id
_entity.type
_entity.pdbx_description
1 polymer ?
#
loop_
_entity_poly.entity_id
_entity_poly.type
_entity_poly.pdbx_seq_one_letter_code
_entity_poly.pdbx_strand_id
1 'polypeptide(L)'
;PAQPLHFVLGAGTYYERPFLELADYIITGAGMGQTVISAGAAGRDPWPGEERTGTFRSQTLFLGGGSARLEHLTVENTAGDGADRGQALAVYADASRVCMVDVSLHGNQDTL
;
A
#
# COMPACT_ATOMS: atom_id res chain seq x y z
N PRO A 1 -7.10 21.58 -16.26
CA PRO A 1 -7.11 20.44 -15.31
C PRO A 1 -6.99 20.95 -13.87
N ALA A 2 -7.64 20.31 -12.90
CA ALA A 2 -7.44 20.62 -11.49
C ALA A 2 -6.03 20.17 -11.06
N GLN A 3 -5.43 20.87 -10.11
CA GLN A 3 -4.14 20.48 -9.54
C GLN A 3 -4.32 19.21 -8.68
N PRO A 4 -3.45 18.20 -8.79
CA PRO A 4 -3.55 17.00 -7.96
C PRO A 4 -3.29 17.34 -6.49
N LEU A 5 -3.93 16.59 -5.60
CA LEU A 5 -3.64 16.68 -4.16
C LEU A 5 -2.26 16.07 -3.89
N HIS A 6 -1.41 16.78 -3.15
CA HIS A 6 -0.04 16.35 -2.89
C HIS A 6 0.18 16.08 -1.39
N PHE A 7 0.47 14.84 -1.04
CA PHE A 7 0.92 14.42 0.28
C PHE A 7 2.44 14.34 0.28
N VAL A 8 3.08 15.02 1.23
CA VAL A 8 4.53 14.97 1.44
C VAL A 8 4.80 14.34 2.80
N LEU A 9 5.50 13.20 2.79
CA LEU A 9 5.81 12.43 3.98
C LEU A 9 7.28 12.61 4.35
N GLY A 10 7.55 12.86 5.63
CA GLY A 10 8.91 12.91 6.15
C GLY A 10 9.55 11.52 6.21
N ALA A 11 10.83 11.48 6.58
CA ALA A 11 11.48 10.22 6.92
C ALA A 11 10.85 9.63 8.20
N GLY A 12 10.63 8.33 8.20
CA GLY A 12 10.01 7.60 9.29
C GLY A 12 9.27 6.35 8.80
N THR A 13 8.94 5.48 9.76
CA THR A 13 8.05 4.33 9.54
C THR A 13 6.65 4.67 10.05
N TYR A 14 5.69 4.61 9.14
CA TYR A 14 4.28 4.88 9.37
C TYR A 14 3.54 3.54 9.43
N TYR A 15 3.11 3.14 10.63
CA TYR A 15 2.37 1.90 10.86
C TYR A 15 0.88 2.12 10.62
N GLU A 16 0.52 2.21 9.34
CA GLU A 16 -0.81 2.63 8.90
C GLU A 16 -1.29 1.76 7.73
N ARG A 17 -2.60 1.77 7.49
CA ARG A 17 -3.23 1.11 6.33
C ARG A 17 -4.06 2.10 5.51
N PRO A 18 -3.45 3.06 4.80
CA PRO A 18 -4.19 4.10 4.12
C PRO A 18 -5.07 3.52 3.00
N PHE A 19 -6.29 4.06 2.89
CA PHE A 19 -7.24 3.72 1.85
C PHE A 19 -7.64 4.99 1.10
N LEU A 20 -7.13 5.15 -0.12
CA LEU A 20 -7.30 6.37 -0.91
C LEU A 20 -8.21 6.14 -2.11
N GLU A 21 -9.25 6.95 -2.23
CA GLU A 21 -10.12 7.04 -3.41
C GLU A 21 -10.30 8.52 -3.78
N LEU A 22 -9.40 9.05 -4.61
CA LEU A 22 -9.35 10.47 -4.97
C LEU A 22 -9.22 10.66 -6.48
N ALA A 23 -9.62 11.85 -6.97
CA ALA A 23 -9.56 12.14 -8.40
C ALA A 23 -8.13 12.05 -8.97
N ASP A 24 -7.20 12.88 -8.50
CA ASP A 24 -5.78 12.83 -8.87
C ASP A 24 -4.91 13.20 -7.66
N TYR A 25 -3.88 12.41 -7.35
CA TYR A 25 -3.03 12.63 -6.18
C TYR A 25 -1.60 12.10 -6.33
N ILE A 26 -0.71 12.69 -5.54
CA ILE A 26 0.72 12.36 -5.44
C ILE A 26 1.06 12.11 -3.97
N ILE A 27 1.79 11.05 -3.69
CA ILE A 27 2.42 10.79 -2.39
C ILE A 27 3.93 10.74 -2.61
N THR A 28 4.66 11.66 -1.98
CA THR A 28 6.12 11.75 -2.07
C THR A 28 6.73 11.53 -0.69
N GLY A 29 7.63 10.55 -0.57
CA GLY A 29 8.45 10.35 0.62
C GLY A 29 9.82 11.03 0.53
N ALA A 30 10.62 10.85 1.56
CA ALA A 30 11.98 11.37 1.65
C ALA A 30 13.03 10.49 0.96
N GLY A 31 12.68 9.27 0.55
CA GLY A 31 13.55 8.28 -0.09
C GLY A 31 13.14 6.83 0.22
N MET A 32 13.49 5.90 -0.68
CA MET A 32 13.34 4.44 -0.42
C MET A 32 14.10 4.04 0.85
N GLY A 33 13.44 3.33 1.75
CA GLY A 33 13.99 2.97 3.07
C GLY A 33 14.08 4.12 4.08
N GLN A 34 13.80 5.37 3.67
CA GLN A 34 13.74 6.53 4.56
C GLN A 34 12.31 6.82 4.98
N THR A 35 11.36 6.73 4.05
CA THR A 35 9.92 6.80 4.32
C THR A 35 9.32 5.42 4.06
N VAL A 36 8.74 4.79 5.08
CA VAL A 36 8.17 3.43 5.00
C VAL A 36 6.73 3.44 5.47
N ILE A 37 5.80 2.96 4.65
CA ILE A 37 4.42 2.66 5.05
C ILE A 37 4.34 1.16 5.31
N SER A 38 4.01 0.75 6.53
CA SER A 38 4.13 -0.64 6.99
C SER A 38 2.85 -1.13 7.66
N ALA A 39 2.40 -2.32 7.29
CA ALA A 39 1.35 -3.05 7.99
C ALA A 39 1.54 -4.56 7.79
N GLY A 40 0.77 -5.38 8.51
CA GLY A 40 0.90 -6.84 8.46
C GLY A 40 -0.45 -7.56 8.47
N ALA A 41 -1.23 -7.40 7.40
CA ALA A 41 -2.48 -8.14 7.20
C ALA A 41 -2.29 -9.21 6.12
N ALA A 42 -2.80 -10.41 6.38
CA ALA A 42 -2.71 -11.55 5.48
C ALA A 42 -4.09 -12.11 5.11
N GLY A 43 -4.20 -12.76 3.95
CA GLY A 43 -5.46 -13.30 3.45
C GLY A 43 -6.09 -14.37 4.35
N ARG A 44 -5.30 -15.08 5.15
CA ARG A 44 -5.80 -16.07 6.12
C ARG A 44 -6.05 -15.52 7.51
N ASP A 45 -5.73 -14.25 7.78
CA ASP A 45 -6.02 -13.64 9.07
C ASP A 45 -7.54 -13.53 9.29
N PRO A 46 -8.03 -13.69 10.53
CA PRO A 46 -9.45 -13.54 10.82
C PRO A 46 -9.92 -12.11 10.55
N TRP A 47 -11.17 -11.97 10.12
CA TRP A 47 -11.79 -10.67 9.84
C TRP A 47 -13.08 -10.49 10.65
N PRO A 48 -13.43 -9.27 11.11
CA PRO A 48 -14.68 -9.07 11.86
C PRO A 48 -15.90 -9.60 11.09
N GLY A 49 -16.55 -10.62 11.64
CA GLY A 49 -17.73 -11.26 11.07
C GLY A 49 -17.47 -12.28 9.95
N GLU A 50 -16.22 -12.54 9.59
CA GLU A 50 -15.84 -13.49 8.53
C GLU A 50 -14.69 -14.40 8.98
N GLU A 51 -14.58 -15.60 8.40
CA GLU A 51 -13.50 -16.53 8.76
C GLU A 51 -12.11 -15.96 8.38
N ARG A 52 -12.04 -15.18 7.29
CA ARG A 52 -10.78 -14.75 6.67
C ARG A 52 -10.87 -13.34 6.11
N THR A 53 -9.73 -12.65 6.12
CA THR A 53 -9.54 -11.33 5.51
C THR A 53 -9.66 -11.39 3.98
N GLY A 54 -9.12 -12.46 3.38
CA GLY A 54 -9.02 -12.58 1.92
C GLY A 54 -7.97 -11.65 1.31
N THR A 55 -7.60 -11.91 0.06
CA THR A 55 -6.53 -11.20 -0.64
C THR A 55 -6.78 -9.69 -0.73
N PHE A 56 -7.94 -9.27 -1.21
CA PHE A 56 -8.20 -7.85 -1.51
C PHE A 56 -8.26 -6.94 -0.27
N ARG A 57 -8.41 -7.51 0.94
CA ARG A 57 -8.40 -6.75 2.20
C ARG A 57 -7.08 -6.87 2.95
N SER A 58 -6.07 -7.56 2.42
CA SER A 58 -4.77 -7.71 3.06
C SER A 58 -3.81 -6.55 2.78
N GLN A 59 -4.20 -5.58 1.94
CA GLN A 59 -3.37 -4.44 1.56
C GLN A 59 -2.83 -3.62 2.75
N THR A 60 -1.58 -3.16 2.59
CA THR A 60 -0.99 -2.09 3.39
C THR A 60 -1.33 -0.71 2.83
N LEU A 61 -1.30 -0.53 1.51
CA LEU A 61 -1.76 0.70 0.85
C LEU A 61 -2.75 0.41 -0.28
N PHE A 62 -3.95 1.00 -0.22
CA PHE A 62 -4.91 0.96 -1.33
C PHE A 62 -4.87 2.27 -2.12
N LEU A 63 -4.63 2.16 -3.43
CA LEU A 63 -4.56 3.26 -4.38
C LEU A 63 -5.72 3.18 -5.37
N GLY A 64 -6.85 3.79 -5.05
CA GLY A 64 -8.03 3.91 -5.92
C GLY A 64 -8.17 5.29 -6.56
N GLY A 65 -9.17 5.44 -7.44
CA GLY A 65 -9.55 6.72 -8.05
C GLY A 65 -9.04 6.94 -9.48
N GLY A 66 -8.74 8.19 -9.84
CA GLY A 66 -8.35 8.56 -11.21
C GLY A 66 -6.86 8.34 -11.49
N SER A 67 -5.99 9.22 -11.01
CA SER A 67 -4.53 9.07 -11.13
C SER A 67 -3.83 9.06 -9.77
N ALA A 68 -3.13 7.97 -9.47
CA ALA A 68 -2.28 7.85 -8.28
C ALA A 68 -0.81 7.87 -8.68
N ARG A 69 -0.02 8.72 -8.01
CA ARG A 69 1.44 8.73 -8.16
C ARG A 69 2.12 8.54 -6.82
N LEU A 70 3.04 7.60 -6.74
CA LEU A 70 3.85 7.30 -5.56
C LEU A 70 5.33 7.53 -5.88
N GLU A 71 6.04 8.23 -5.00
CA GLU A 71 7.43 8.60 -5.22
C GLU A 71 8.28 8.46 -3.95
N HIS A 72 9.52 7.98 -4.12
CA HIS A 72 10.59 8.08 -3.12
C HIS A 72 10.21 7.50 -1.75
N LEU A 73 9.62 6.30 -1.73
CA LEU A 73 9.22 5.65 -0.48
C LEU A 73 9.19 4.12 -0.57
N THR A 74 9.00 3.47 0.57
CA THR A 74 8.79 2.03 0.68
C THR A 74 7.38 1.75 1.16
N VAL A 75 6.71 0.76 0.58
CA VAL A 75 5.49 0.17 1.13
C VAL A 75 5.78 -1.29 1.43
N GLU A 76 5.44 -1.74 2.63
CA GLU A 76 5.70 -3.12 3.04
C GLU A 76 4.48 -3.78 3.68
N ASN A 77 4.23 -5.03 3.29
CA ASN A 77 3.38 -5.92 4.05
C ASN A 77 4.23 -6.96 4.80
N THR A 78 4.20 -6.91 6.13
CA THR A 78 5.02 -7.73 7.03
C THR A 78 4.30 -8.99 7.51
N ALA A 79 3.22 -9.41 6.86
CA ALA A 79 2.37 -10.54 7.28
C ALA A 79 3.11 -11.87 7.44
N GLY A 80 4.21 -12.08 6.69
CA GLY A 80 5.03 -13.29 6.72
C GLY A 80 4.80 -14.23 5.52
N ASP A 81 5.27 -15.47 5.64
CA ASP A 81 5.27 -16.46 4.54
C ASP A 81 3.86 -16.78 4.03
N GLY A 82 3.67 -16.75 2.71
CA GLY A 82 2.38 -17.03 2.08
C GLY A 82 1.90 -18.47 2.26
N ALA A 83 2.82 -19.44 2.45
CA ALA A 83 2.47 -20.82 2.77
C ALA A 83 1.68 -20.94 4.08
N ASP A 84 1.96 -20.06 5.05
CA ASP A 84 1.32 -20.03 6.36
C ASP A 84 0.19 -19.00 6.42
N ARG A 85 0.45 -17.80 5.90
CA ARG A 85 -0.36 -16.58 6.10
C ARG A 85 -1.29 -16.27 4.92
N GLY A 86 -1.04 -16.88 3.76
CA GLY A 86 -1.72 -16.55 2.50
C GLY A 86 -1.25 -15.23 1.91
N GLN A 87 -2.09 -14.63 1.07
CA GLN A 87 -1.76 -13.45 0.26
C GLN A 87 -1.67 -12.18 1.10
N ALA A 88 -0.67 -11.34 0.86
CA ALA A 88 -0.36 -10.19 1.69
C ALA A 88 0.12 -9.00 0.83
N LEU A 89 -0.82 -8.15 0.42
CA LEU A 89 -0.55 -7.06 -0.51
C LEU A 89 0.21 -5.92 0.20
N ALA A 90 1.33 -5.50 -0.37
CA ALA A 90 1.96 -4.23 0.00
C ALA A 90 1.14 -3.08 -0.59
N VAL A 91 0.83 -3.15 -1.87
CA VAL A 91 -0.03 -2.17 -2.55
C VAL A 91 -1.15 -2.89 -3.29
N TYR A 92 -2.37 -2.36 -3.20
CA TYR A 92 -3.44 -2.65 -4.15
C TYR A 92 -3.63 -1.43 -5.05
N ALA A 93 -3.21 -1.55 -6.31
CA ALA A 93 -3.35 -0.52 -7.35
C ALA A 93 -4.67 -0.66 -8.14
N ASP A 94 -5.70 0.08 -7.75
CA ASP A 94 -7.05 0.05 -8.37
C ASP A 94 -7.41 1.35 -9.11
N ALA A 95 -6.59 2.40 -8.99
CA ALA A 95 -6.81 3.66 -9.70
C ALA A 95 -6.69 3.48 -11.22
N SER A 96 -7.40 4.31 -11.99
CA SER A 96 -7.40 4.24 -13.46
C SER A 96 -5.99 4.36 -14.06
N ARG A 97 -5.11 5.12 -13.40
CA ARG A 97 -3.67 5.22 -13.71
C ARG A 97 -2.86 5.20 -12.43
N VAL A 98 -1.87 4.33 -12.35
CA VAL A 98 -0.91 4.28 -11.25
C VAL A 98 0.51 4.46 -11.80
N CYS A 99 1.28 5.35 -11.19
CA CYS A 99 2.69 5.55 -11.50
C CYS A 99 3.51 5.50 -10.22
N MET A 100 4.51 4.63 -10.17
CA MET A 100 5.43 4.52 -9.03
C MET A 100 6.84 4.82 -9.53
N VAL A 101 7.53 5.77 -8.90
CA VAL A 101 8.89 6.18 -9.26
C VAL A 101 9.77 6.14 -8.03
N ASP A 102 10.85 5.35 -8.08
CA ASP A 102 11.76 5.20 -6.95
C ASP A 102 11.02 4.70 -5.70
N VAL A 103 10.30 3.58 -5.86
CA VAL A 103 9.48 2.95 -4.82
C VAL A 103 9.92 1.52 -4.60
N SER A 104 10.10 1.12 -3.34
CA SER A 104 10.25 -0.28 -2.94
C SER A 104 8.91 -0.85 -2.50
N LEU A 105 8.54 -2.02 -3.00
CA LEU A 105 7.42 -2.81 -2.48
C LEU A 105 7.96 -4.08 -1.82
N HIS A 106 7.72 -4.26 -0.53
CA HIS A 106 8.16 -5.45 0.21
C HIS A 106 6.95 -6.28 0.64
N GLY A 107 7.03 -7.59 0.44
CA GLY A 107 6.00 -8.54 0.83
C GLY A 107 6.37 -9.94 0.38
N ASN A 108 5.58 -10.93 0.79
CA ASN A 108 5.78 -12.32 0.42
C ASN A 108 4.92 -12.70 -0.79
N GLN A 109 3.74 -13.28 -0.56
CA GLN A 109 2.83 -13.71 -1.61
C GLN A 109 1.88 -12.58 -2.00
N ASP A 110 1.74 -12.32 -3.30
CA ASP A 110 0.85 -11.31 -3.88
C ASP A 110 1.16 -9.88 -3.41
N THR A 111 2.43 -9.48 -3.46
CA THR A 111 2.90 -8.16 -2.97
C THR A 111 2.27 -6.96 -3.68
N LEU A 112 1.85 -7.08 -4.95
CA LEU A 112 1.23 -6.02 -5.76
C LEU A 112 0.03 -6.56 -6.55
#